data_AF-A0A528MV40-F1
#
_entry.id   AF-A0A528MV40-F1
#
_cell.length_a   1.000
_cell.length_b   1.000
_cell.length_c   1.000
_cell.angle_alpha   90.00
_cell.angle_beta   90.00
_cell.angle_gamma   90.00
#
_symmetry.space_group_name_H-M   'P 1'
#
loop_
_entity.id
_entity.type
_entity.pdbx_description
1 polymer ?
#
loop_
_entity_poly.entity_id
_entity_poly.type
_entity_poly.pdbx_seq_one_letter_code
_entity_poly.pdbx_strand_id
1 'polypeptide(L)'
;MQLEYIGAFDVVLGVLARFWPVWIALVVVMGASFAYKKRLGLYGQLFDSSVGIVGVGICLFWLFTAIFASTISPFNPLVQIPIMKDALPGAVEPQSGLVYLFGGDKLARDVFSRMVYGSQIVLIIAPAATGFALMVGITLGLPAGYYGGRIDTVLSFLANLVLAFPVILLFYLLVTPGIMETPIPYAMAGLFFLFPIIFFSVLFWTRYKKRPDRLHILLGLTLIIGGWVYAGLVFDADPFRIIHIDPNQLNIFVAVVFASSPGVFRIVRGLVMDIKTRDYVAAAQTRGESPWYIMLWEILPNARGPLIVDACLRIGYT
;
A
#
# COMPACT_ATOMS: atom_id res chain seq x y z
N MET A 1 -25.98 23.91 -20.44
CA MET A 1 -27.03 23.72 -19.42
C MET A 1 -26.41 24.19 -18.11
N GLN A 2 -26.98 25.19 -17.43
CA GLN A 2 -26.45 25.65 -16.14
C GLN A 2 -26.83 24.62 -15.08
N LEU A 3 -25.84 24.13 -14.33
CA LEU A 3 -26.09 23.26 -13.18
C LEU A 3 -26.65 24.09 -12.03
N GLU A 4 -27.64 23.56 -11.33
CA GLU A 4 -28.11 24.11 -10.07
C GLU A 4 -27.17 23.69 -8.94
N TYR A 5 -27.01 24.55 -7.93
CA TYR A 5 -26.11 24.29 -6.80
C TYR A 5 -26.84 24.54 -5.48
N ILE A 6 -26.61 23.67 -4.51
CA ILE A 6 -27.03 23.89 -3.12
C ILE A 6 -26.00 24.71 -2.34
N GLY A 7 -26.41 25.29 -1.21
CA GLY A 7 -25.52 26.06 -0.35
C GLY A 7 -24.45 25.17 0.30
N ALA A 8 -23.29 25.76 0.62
CA ALA A 8 -22.21 25.03 1.30
C ALA A 8 -22.62 24.45 2.66
N PHE A 9 -23.52 25.14 3.38
CA PHE A 9 -24.09 24.64 4.63
C PHE A 9 -24.95 23.39 4.40
N ASP A 10 -25.75 23.38 3.33
CA ASP A 10 -26.59 22.24 2.97
C ASP A 10 -25.77 21.04 2.51
N VAL A 11 -24.62 21.27 1.87
CA VAL A 11 -23.64 20.21 1.55
C VAL A 11 -23.16 19.53 2.84
N VAL A 12 -22.71 20.32 3.83
CA VAL A 12 -22.21 19.78 5.09
C VAL A 12 -23.31 19.03 5.84
N LEU A 13 -24.50 19.60 5.91
CA LEU A 13 -25.65 18.95 6.55
C LEU A 13 -26.04 17.66 5.82
N GLY A 14 -26.06 17.68 4.48
CA GLY A 14 -26.35 16.52 3.64
C GLY A 14 -25.33 15.39 3.82
N VAL A 15 -24.05 15.73 3.96
CA VAL A 15 -23.00 14.76 4.33
C VAL A 15 -23.29 14.18 5.71
N LEU A 16 -23.40 15.01 6.74
CA LEU A 16 -23.60 14.53 8.12
C LEU A 16 -24.85 13.67 8.28
N ALA A 17 -25.94 14.04 7.62
CA ALA A 17 -27.20 13.29 7.63
C ALA A 17 -27.07 11.91 6.97
N ARG A 18 -26.29 11.78 5.88
CA ARG A 18 -26.07 10.49 5.22
C ARG A 18 -25.27 9.49 6.06
N PHE A 19 -24.41 9.97 6.95
CA PHE A 19 -23.66 9.14 7.88
C PHE A 19 -24.49 8.67 9.09
N TRP A 20 -25.81 8.88 9.13
CA TRP A 20 -26.68 8.41 10.21
C TRP A 20 -26.47 6.92 10.63
N PRO A 21 -26.30 5.92 9.74
CA PRO A 21 -26.14 4.54 10.20
C PRO A 21 -24.77 4.34 10.87
N VAL A 22 -23.76 5.10 10.44
CA VAL A 22 -22.41 5.10 11.03
C VAL A 22 -22.45 5.71 12.43
N TRP A 23 -23.13 6.84 12.60
CA TRP A 23 -23.26 7.49 13.91
C TRP A 23 -23.98 6.61 14.92
N ILE A 24 -25.08 5.96 14.52
CA ILE A 24 -25.81 5.03 15.38
C ILE A 24 -24.92 3.84 15.76
N ALA A 25 -24.28 3.20 14.77
CA ALA A 25 -23.39 2.07 15.03
C ALA A 25 -22.21 2.45 15.95
N LEU A 26 -21.63 3.63 15.75
CA LEU A 26 -20.59 4.17 16.62
C LEU A 26 -21.08 4.33 18.05
N VAL A 27 -22.21 5.01 18.27
CA VAL A 27 -22.75 5.23 19.62
C VAL A 27 -23.03 3.91 20.33
N VAL A 28 -23.64 2.96 19.63
CA VAL A 28 -23.96 1.63 20.18
C VAL A 28 -22.70 0.88 20.57
N VAL A 29 -21.73 0.75 19.65
CA VAL A 29 -20.52 -0.03 19.88
C VAL A 29 -19.61 0.66 20.89
N MET A 30 -19.38 1.96 20.77
CA MET A 30 -18.58 2.73 21.73
C MET A 30 -19.20 2.71 23.12
N GLY A 31 -20.52 2.87 23.23
CA GLY A 31 -21.24 2.80 24.50
C GLY A 31 -21.12 1.43 25.16
N ALA A 32 -21.31 0.36 24.38
CA ALA A 32 -21.11 -1.01 24.86
C ALA A 32 -19.67 -1.28 25.29
N SER A 33 -18.69 -0.88 24.47
CA SER A 33 -17.27 -1.05 24.78
C SER A 33 -16.86 -0.31 26.05
N PHE A 34 -17.38 0.89 26.27
CA PHE A 34 -17.14 1.65 27.49
C PHE A 34 -17.80 1.00 28.72
N ALA A 35 -19.05 0.56 28.62
CA ALA A 35 -19.77 -0.09 29.71
C ALA A 35 -19.13 -1.42 30.15
N TYR A 36 -18.66 -2.21 29.19
CA TYR A 36 -18.07 -3.53 29.43
C TYR A 36 -16.54 -3.52 29.47
N LYS A 37 -15.88 -2.35 29.52
CA LYS A 37 -14.40 -2.24 29.41
C LYS A 37 -13.63 -3.16 30.37
N LYS A 38 -14.12 -3.34 31.60
CA LYS A 38 -13.49 -4.23 32.60
C LYS A 38 -13.49 -5.72 32.20
N ARG A 39 -14.39 -6.14 31.32
CA ARG A 39 -14.53 -7.54 30.86
C ARG A 39 -13.85 -7.82 29.52
N LEU A 40 -13.41 -6.78 28.80
CA LEU A 40 -12.91 -6.87 27.43
C LEU A 40 -11.38 -7.05 27.34
N GLY A 41 -10.69 -7.27 28.46
CA GLY A 41 -9.24 -7.50 28.49
C GLY A 41 -8.45 -6.34 27.88
N LEU A 42 -7.53 -6.67 26.95
CA LEU A 42 -6.66 -5.68 26.28
C LEU A 42 -7.43 -4.62 25.50
N TYR A 43 -8.55 -4.99 24.86
CA TYR A 43 -9.39 -4.02 24.14
C TYR A 43 -10.03 -3.02 25.11
N GLY A 44 -10.44 -3.48 26.29
CA GLY A 44 -11.00 -2.62 27.34
C GLY A 44 -10.01 -1.56 27.85
N GLN A 45 -8.73 -1.89 27.92
CA GLN A 45 -7.67 -0.97 28.35
C GLN A 45 -7.51 0.24 27.42
N LEU A 46 -7.88 0.11 26.14
CA LEU A 46 -7.85 1.25 25.20
C LEU A 46 -8.79 2.38 25.63
N PHE A 47 -9.86 2.04 26.35
CA PHE A 47 -10.85 3.00 26.87
C PHE A 47 -10.44 3.65 28.20
N ASP A 48 -9.26 3.34 28.72
CA ASP A 48 -8.70 4.04 29.89
C ASP A 48 -7.90 5.29 29.49
N SER A 49 -7.58 5.45 28.21
CA SER A 49 -6.88 6.62 27.67
C SER A 49 -7.72 7.38 26.64
N SER A 50 -7.67 8.71 26.65
CA SER A 50 -8.36 9.54 25.65
C SER A 50 -7.87 9.26 24.23
N VAL A 51 -6.57 9.03 24.07
CA VAL A 51 -5.96 8.70 22.77
C VAL A 51 -6.49 7.37 22.23
N GLY A 52 -6.62 6.34 23.07
CA GLY A 52 -7.17 5.05 22.67
C GLY A 52 -8.64 5.12 22.25
N ILE A 53 -9.46 5.88 23.00
CA ILE A 53 -10.87 6.13 22.67
C ILE A 53 -11.00 6.80 21.28
N VAL A 54 -10.21 7.85 21.03
CA VAL A 54 -10.23 8.56 19.74
C VAL A 54 -9.77 7.64 18.62
N GLY A 55 -8.69 6.87 18.82
CA GLY A 55 -8.19 5.93 17.81
C GLY A 55 -9.22 4.87 17.44
N VAL A 56 -9.83 4.21 18.43
CA VAL A 56 -10.91 3.23 18.20
C VAL A 56 -12.10 3.88 17.50
N GLY A 57 -12.47 5.10 17.88
CA GLY A 57 -13.53 5.86 17.23
C GLY A 57 -13.27 6.11 15.74
N ILE A 58 -12.06 6.52 15.37
CA ILE A 58 -11.67 6.75 13.97
C ILE A 58 -11.70 5.44 13.17
N CYS A 59 -11.14 4.35 13.72
CA CYS A 59 -11.14 3.05 13.06
C CYS A 59 -12.58 2.53 12.84
N LEU A 60 -13.43 2.60 13.87
CA LEU A 60 -14.81 2.18 13.79
C LEU A 60 -15.64 3.06 12.84
N PHE A 61 -15.38 4.36 12.78
CA PHE A 61 -16.06 5.27 11.86
C PHE A 61 -15.86 4.81 10.41
N TRP A 62 -14.62 4.56 10.00
CA TRP A 62 -14.31 4.11 8.64
C TRP A 62 -14.77 2.67 8.38
N LEU A 63 -14.71 1.78 9.39
CA LEU A 63 -15.25 0.42 9.30
C LEU A 63 -16.76 0.44 9.01
N PHE A 64 -17.53 1.20 9.78
CA PHE A 64 -18.97 1.31 9.55
C PHE A 64 -19.30 2.07 8.26
N THR A 65 -18.48 3.04 7.88
CA THR A 65 -18.61 3.71 6.56
C THR A 65 -18.50 2.69 5.43
N ALA A 66 -17.54 1.77 5.52
CA ALA A 66 -17.38 0.71 4.54
C ALA A 66 -18.54 -0.29 4.56
N ILE A 67 -19.05 -0.67 5.74
CA ILE A 67 -20.20 -1.59 5.86
C ILE A 67 -21.48 -0.95 5.29
N PHE A 68 -21.74 0.32 5.61
CA PHE A 68 -22.95 1.04 5.20
C PHE A 68 -22.75 1.85 3.91
N ALA A 69 -21.70 1.57 3.13
CA ALA A 69 -21.34 2.36 1.94
C ALA A 69 -22.50 2.50 0.95
N SER A 70 -23.26 1.43 0.73
CA SER A 70 -24.44 1.43 -0.16
C SER A 70 -25.58 2.33 0.32
N THR A 71 -25.69 2.56 1.63
CA THR A 71 -26.73 3.43 2.22
C THR A 71 -26.28 4.89 2.26
N ILE A 72 -24.99 5.13 2.50
CA ILE A 72 -24.42 6.48 2.59
C ILE A 72 -24.30 7.10 1.18
N SER A 73 -23.93 6.31 0.18
CA SER A 73 -23.60 6.76 -1.17
C SER A 73 -24.84 7.17 -1.99
N PRO A 74 -24.89 8.39 -2.58
CA PRO A 74 -25.98 8.82 -3.46
C PRO A 74 -25.97 8.13 -4.82
N PHE A 75 -24.78 7.88 -5.34
CA PHE A 75 -24.59 7.35 -6.68
C PHE A 75 -23.76 6.07 -6.62
N ASN A 76 -23.78 5.31 -7.72
CA ASN A 76 -22.81 4.26 -7.94
C ASN A 76 -21.44 4.90 -8.23
N PRO A 77 -20.35 4.50 -7.52
CA PRO A 77 -19.04 5.15 -7.59
C PRO A 77 -18.36 5.07 -8.96
N LEU A 78 -18.81 4.19 -9.86
CA LEU A 78 -18.23 3.97 -11.18
C LEU A 78 -19.04 4.61 -12.31
N VAL A 79 -20.27 5.05 -12.05
CA VAL A 79 -21.12 5.67 -13.07
C VAL A 79 -20.58 7.04 -13.42
N GLN A 80 -20.45 7.28 -14.73
CA GLN A 80 -19.97 8.54 -15.29
C GLN A 80 -21.16 9.28 -15.87
N ILE A 81 -21.41 10.49 -15.38
CA ILE A 81 -22.49 11.37 -15.86
C ILE A 81 -21.82 12.57 -16.53
N PRO A 82 -21.69 12.60 -17.88
CA PRO A 82 -20.84 13.57 -18.58
C PRO A 82 -21.11 15.04 -18.26
N ILE A 83 -22.37 15.40 -17.96
CA ILE A 83 -22.74 16.78 -17.60
C ILE A 83 -22.17 17.22 -16.24
N MET A 84 -21.82 16.27 -15.39
CA MET A 84 -21.24 16.49 -14.06
C MET A 84 -19.70 16.47 -14.07
N LYS A 85 -19.07 16.47 -15.25
CA LYS A 85 -17.61 16.53 -15.36
C LYS A 85 -17.06 17.81 -14.74
N ASP A 86 -16.09 17.66 -13.85
CA ASP A 86 -15.45 18.77 -13.11
C ASP A 86 -16.47 19.69 -12.39
N ALA A 87 -17.63 19.15 -12.01
CA ALA A 87 -18.67 19.90 -11.31
C ALA A 87 -18.21 20.28 -9.89
N LEU A 88 -18.53 21.49 -9.45
CA LEU A 88 -18.18 21.96 -8.10
C LEU A 88 -19.02 21.23 -7.03
N PRO A 89 -18.55 21.18 -5.77
CA PRO A 89 -19.33 20.65 -4.65
C PRO A 89 -20.72 21.27 -4.55
N GLY A 90 -21.75 20.43 -4.35
CA GLY A 90 -23.14 20.85 -4.24
C GLY A 90 -23.89 20.93 -5.57
N ALA A 91 -23.30 20.50 -6.69
CA ALA A 91 -23.99 20.44 -7.98
C ALA A 91 -25.15 19.44 -7.95
N VAL A 92 -26.32 19.85 -8.42
CA VAL A 92 -27.52 19.00 -8.55
C VAL A 92 -27.52 18.36 -9.92
N GLU A 93 -27.66 17.03 -9.95
CA GLU A 93 -27.76 16.29 -11.20
C GLU A 93 -29.18 16.47 -11.80
N PRO A 94 -29.30 16.95 -13.05
CA PRO A 94 -30.59 17.38 -13.61
C PRO A 94 -31.67 16.29 -13.75
N GLN A 95 -31.31 15.01 -13.90
CA GLN A 95 -32.28 13.95 -14.17
C GLN A 95 -32.82 13.27 -12.90
N SER A 96 -31.95 13.06 -11.91
CA SER A 96 -32.24 12.39 -10.65
C SER A 96 -32.59 13.38 -9.53
N GLY A 97 -32.19 14.65 -9.66
CA GLY A 97 -32.32 15.65 -8.59
C GLY A 97 -31.39 15.38 -7.40
N LEU A 98 -30.50 14.39 -7.50
CA LEU A 98 -29.54 14.06 -6.45
C LEU A 98 -28.31 14.96 -6.56
N VAL A 99 -27.64 15.18 -5.41
CA VAL A 99 -26.55 16.15 -5.31
C VAL A 99 -25.18 15.48 -5.29
N TYR A 100 -24.25 15.98 -6.10
CA TYR A 100 -22.83 15.68 -6.01
C TYR A 100 -22.23 16.46 -4.83
N LEU A 101 -22.27 15.86 -3.64
CA LEU A 101 -21.89 16.54 -2.39
C LEU A 101 -20.46 17.10 -2.42
N PHE A 102 -19.50 16.34 -2.96
CA PHE A 102 -18.11 16.77 -3.12
C PHE A 102 -17.75 17.12 -4.57
N GLY A 103 -18.74 17.21 -5.45
CA GLY A 103 -18.53 17.52 -6.85
C GLY A 103 -18.15 16.31 -7.70
N GLY A 104 -17.87 16.57 -8.98
CA GLY A 104 -17.55 15.57 -9.98
C GLY A 104 -16.06 15.54 -10.31
N ASP A 105 -15.50 14.37 -10.58
CA ASP A 105 -14.12 14.24 -11.05
C ASP A 105 -13.98 14.47 -12.58
N LYS A 106 -12.74 14.42 -13.08
CA LYS A 106 -12.42 14.55 -14.53
C LYS A 106 -13.07 13.48 -15.40
N LEU A 107 -13.44 12.34 -14.82
CA LEU A 107 -14.15 11.24 -15.46
C LEU A 107 -15.67 11.32 -15.20
N ALA A 108 -16.15 12.45 -14.68
CA ALA A 108 -17.55 12.75 -14.44
C ALA A 108 -18.24 11.81 -13.41
N ARG A 109 -17.47 11.27 -12.46
CA ARG A 109 -17.98 10.43 -11.35
C ARG A 109 -18.16 11.26 -10.09
N ASP A 110 -19.11 10.88 -9.24
CA ASP A 110 -19.34 11.54 -7.95
C ASP A 110 -18.20 11.25 -6.95
N VAL A 111 -17.51 12.32 -6.52
CA VAL A 111 -16.35 12.22 -5.62
C VAL A 111 -16.74 11.70 -4.24
N PHE A 112 -17.93 12.05 -3.74
CA PHE A 112 -18.40 11.62 -2.42
C PHE A 112 -18.64 10.11 -2.38
N SER A 113 -19.39 9.58 -3.35
CA SER A 113 -19.62 8.14 -3.51
C SER A 113 -18.31 7.37 -3.64
N ARG A 114 -17.35 7.91 -4.40
CA ARG A 114 -16.02 7.31 -4.55
C ARG A 114 -15.21 7.30 -3.26
N MET A 115 -15.29 8.34 -2.43
CA MET A 115 -14.65 8.36 -1.11
C MET A 115 -15.25 7.29 -0.20
N VAL A 116 -16.59 7.20 -0.14
CA VAL A 116 -17.31 6.24 0.71
C VAL A 116 -16.99 4.81 0.31
N TYR A 117 -17.14 4.45 -0.97
CA TYR A 117 -16.75 3.11 -1.45
C TYR A 117 -15.24 2.86 -1.41
N GLY A 118 -14.43 3.92 -1.51
CA GLY A 118 -12.98 3.85 -1.33
C GLY A 118 -12.59 3.32 0.05
N SER A 119 -13.38 3.59 1.09
CA SER A 119 -13.13 3.04 2.44
C SER A 119 -13.14 1.50 2.46
N GLN A 120 -13.99 0.84 1.67
CA GLN A 120 -14.00 -0.62 1.54
C GLN A 120 -12.69 -1.12 0.93
N ILE A 121 -12.24 -0.45 -0.13
CA ILE A 121 -11.00 -0.79 -0.83
C ILE A 121 -9.81 -0.66 0.12
N VAL A 122 -9.70 0.45 0.86
CA VAL A 122 -8.61 0.69 1.81
C VAL A 122 -8.60 -0.34 2.94
N LEU A 123 -9.76 -0.65 3.53
CA LEU A 123 -9.86 -1.62 4.62
C LEU A 123 -9.57 -3.07 4.21
N ILE A 124 -9.68 -3.40 2.92
CA ILE A 124 -9.28 -4.72 2.38
C ILE A 124 -7.82 -4.71 1.98
N ILE A 125 -7.40 -3.73 1.17
CA ILE A 125 -6.07 -3.72 0.55
C ILE A 125 -4.98 -3.46 1.57
N ALA A 126 -5.11 -2.46 2.46
CA ALA A 126 -4.01 -2.09 3.36
C ALA A 126 -3.64 -3.22 4.35
N PRO A 127 -4.60 -3.86 5.06
CA PRO A 127 -4.28 -5.00 5.92
C PRO A 127 -3.81 -6.23 5.14
N ALA A 128 -4.43 -6.54 4.00
CA ALA A 128 -4.01 -7.68 3.19
C ALA A 128 -2.59 -7.48 2.65
N ALA A 129 -2.28 -6.29 2.12
CA ALA A 129 -0.97 -5.99 1.57
C ALA A 129 0.10 -5.98 2.67
N THR A 130 -0.23 -5.47 3.87
CA THR A 130 0.65 -5.56 5.04
C THR A 130 0.90 -7.02 5.43
N GLY A 131 -0.15 -7.85 5.47
CA GLY A 131 -0.02 -9.28 5.78
C GLY A 131 0.86 -10.03 4.78
N PHE A 132 0.70 -9.77 3.49
CA PHE A 132 1.55 -10.35 2.45
C PHE A 132 2.98 -9.82 2.49
N ALA A 133 3.17 -8.52 2.74
CA ALA A 133 4.50 -7.94 2.92
C ALA A 133 5.22 -8.53 4.13
N LEU A 134 4.48 -8.77 5.23
CA LEU A 134 4.98 -9.49 6.40
C LEU A 134 5.38 -10.92 6.04
N MET A 135 4.53 -11.65 5.33
CA MET A 135 4.81 -13.02 4.90
C MET A 135 6.08 -13.10 4.05
N VAL A 136 6.20 -12.25 3.02
CA VAL A 136 7.37 -12.21 2.13
C VAL A 136 8.61 -11.77 2.90
N GLY A 137 8.51 -10.68 3.68
CA GLY A 137 9.62 -10.13 4.43
C GLY A 137 10.14 -11.07 5.52
N ILE A 138 9.25 -11.79 6.22
CA ILE A 138 9.61 -12.80 7.22
C ILE A 138 10.30 -13.98 6.53
N THR A 139 9.71 -14.50 5.44
CA THR A 139 10.23 -15.65 4.70
C THR A 139 11.65 -15.41 4.16
N LEU A 140 11.93 -14.19 3.69
CA LEU A 140 13.26 -13.83 3.20
C LEU A 140 14.20 -13.36 4.32
N GLY A 141 13.68 -12.66 5.33
CA GLY A 141 14.45 -12.02 6.40
C GLY A 141 15.01 -13.00 7.43
N LEU A 142 14.25 -14.06 7.76
CA LEU A 142 14.68 -15.12 8.68
C LEU A 142 15.96 -15.82 8.19
N PRO A 143 16.00 -16.39 6.96
CA PRO A 143 17.21 -17.03 6.44
C PRO A 143 18.38 -16.05 6.31
N ALA A 144 18.12 -14.80 5.89
CA ALA A 144 19.16 -13.78 5.77
C ALA A 144 19.83 -13.47 7.12
N GLY A 145 19.04 -13.24 8.17
CA GLY A 145 19.58 -12.97 9.50
C GLY A 145 20.24 -14.19 10.16
N TYR A 146 19.65 -15.37 9.97
CA TYR A 146 20.12 -16.61 10.62
C TYR A 146 21.45 -17.09 10.03
N TYR A 147 21.47 -17.40 8.73
CA TYR A 147 22.66 -17.95 8.07
C TYR A 147 23.75 -16.90 7.84
N GLY A 148 23.37 -15.63 7.61
CA GLY A 148 24.33 -14.58 7.29
C GLY A 148 25.08 -14.80 5.97
N GLY A 149 26.24 -14.15 5.83
CA GLY A 149 27.18 -14.37 4.73
C GLY A 149 26.58 -14.09 3.35
N ARG A 150 26.65 -15.07 2.44
CA ARG A 150 26.21 -14.92 1.05
C ARG A 150 24.69 -14.78 0.92
N ILE A 151 23.91 -15.54 1.68
CA ILE A 151 22.43 -15.48 1.64
C ILE A 151 21.96 -14.09 2.04
N ASP A 152 22.50 -13.58 3.14
CA ASP A 152 22.25 -12.21 3.57
C ASP A 152 22.64 -11.19 2.50
N THR A 153 23.87 -11.27 1.98
CA THR A 153 24.37 -10.32 0.99
C THR A 153 23.48 -10.27 -0.26
N VAL A 154 23.05 -11.42 -0.78
CA VAL A 154 22.20 -11.50 -1.98
C VAL A 154 20.79 -10.97 -1.69
N LEU A 155 20.15 -11.41 -0.61
CA LEU A 155 18.78 -10.98 -0.29
C LEU A 155 18.73 -9.49 0.08
N SER A 156 19.71 -9.02 0.84
CA SER A 156 19.87 -7.60 1.16
C SER A 156 20.12 -6.76 -0.08
N PHE A 157 20.92 -7.24 -1.04
CA PHE A 157 21.10 -6.57 -2.32
C PHE A 157 19.79 -6.47 -3.11
N LEU A 158 19.03 -7.55 -3.22
CA LEU A 158 17.72 -7.54 -3.90
C LEU A 158 16.73 -6.59 -3.22
N ALA A 159 16.64 -6.61 -1.88
CA ALA A 159 15.80 -5.70 -1.11
C ALA A 159 16.22 -4.23 -1.31
N ASN A 160 17.54 -3.96 -1.32
CA ASN A 160 18.07 -2.62 -1.58
C ASN A 160 17.80 -2.15 -3.00
N LEU A 161 17.84 -3.06 -3.98
CA LEU A 161 17.49 -2.74 -5.37
C LEU A 161 16.05 -2.28 -5.46
N VAL A 162 15.10 -2.99 -4.83
CA VAL A 162 13.69 -2.59 -4.81
C VAL A 162 13.49 -1.24 -4.14
N LEU A 163 14.13 -1.01 -2.99
CA LEU A 163 14.01 0.25 -2.24
C LEU A 163 14.70 1.44 -2.92
N ALA A 164 15.57 1.20 -3.89
CA ALA A 164 16.16 2.25 -4.71
C ALA A 164 15.15 2.85 -5.70
N PHE A 165 14.07 2.12 -6.03
CA PHE A 165 13.00 2.64 -6.87
C PHE A 165 12.06 3.54 -6.05
N PRO A 166 11.74 4.76 -6.54
CA PRO A 166 10.76 5.60 -5.88
C PRO A 166 9.37 4.95 -5.93
N VAL A 167 8.89 4.48 -4.78
CA VAL A 167 7.60 3.75 -4.64
C VAL A 167 6.42 4.52 -5.23
N ILE A 168 6.44 5.85 -5.10
CA ILE A 168 5.38 6.73 -5.60
C ILE A 168 5.18 6.60 -7.13
N LEU A 169 6.23 6.30 -7.87
CA LEU A 169 6.16 6.12 -9.33
C LEU A 169 5.41 4.86 -9.69
N LEU A 170 5.63 3.79 -8.93
CA LEU A 170 4.95 2.53 -9.12
C LEU A 170 3.44 2.73 -8.95
N PHE A 171 3.02 3.56 -7.99
CA PHE A 171 1.61 3.92 -7.83
C PHE A 171 1.09 4.84 -8.94
N TYR A 172 1.84 5.85 -9.37
CA TYR A 172 1.39 6.72 -10.47
C TYR A 172 1.20 5.94 -11.79
N LEU A 173 2.05 4.97 -12.07
CA LEU A 173 1.94 4.11 -13.26
C LEU A 173 0.87 3.03 -13.16
N LEU A 174 0.24 2.81 -12.00
CA LEU A 174 -0.71 1.69 -11.82
C LEU A 174 -2.12 2.14 -11.43
N VAL A 175 -2.26 3.33 -10.84
CA VAL A 175 -3.49 3.67 -10.10
C VAL A 175 -4.49 4.47 -10.93
N THR A 176 -4.09 5.37 -11.84
CA THR A 176 -5.09 6.16 -12.60
C THR A 176 -4.59 6.69 -13.95
N PRO A 177 -5.24 6.33 -15.08
CA PRO A 177 -4.92 6.86 -16.40
C PRO A 177 -4.96 8.39 -16.48
N GLY A 178 -5.96 9.01 -15.83
CA GLY A 178 -6.10 10.47 -15.82
C GLY A 178 -4.98 11.23 -15.08
N ILE A 179 -4.13 10.53 -14.30
CA ILE A 179 -2.90 11.12 -13.71
C ILE A 179 -1.73 10.99 -14.69
N MET A 180 -1.62 9.86 -15.40
CA MET A 180 -0.59 9.64 -16.43
C MET A 180 -0.66 10.68 -17.54
N GLU A 181 -1.87 11.14 -17.88
CA GLU A 181 -2.08 12.19 -18.90
C GLU A 181 -1.56 13.57 -18.48
N THR A 182 -1.16 13.76 -17.21
CA THR A 182 -0.58 15.04 -16.77
C THR A 182 0.94 15.09 -17.04
N PRO A 183 1.51 16.25 -17.42
CA PRO A 183 2.91 16.32 -17.82
C PRO A 183 3.91 15.94 -16.72
N ILE A 184 3.58 16.22 -15.45
CA ILE A 184 4.52 16.05 -14.32
C ILE A 184 4.78 14.56 -14.03
N PRO A 185 3.77 13.71 -13.75
CA PRO A 185 3.99 12.27 -13.54
C PRO A 185 4.66 11.59 -14.73
N TYR A 186 4.28 11.96 -15.95
CA TYR A 186 4.87 11.41 -17.16
C TYR A 186 6.37 11.73 -17.27
N ALA A 187 6.75 13.01 -17.06
CA ALA A 187 8.16 13.42 -17.06
C ALA A 187 8.97 12.78 -15.93
N MET A 188 8.37 12.65 -14.74
CA MET A 188 9.00 11.96 -13.62
C MET A 188 9.22 10.48 -13.92
N ALA A 189 8.22 9.76 -14.44
CA ALA A 189 8.37 8.36 -14.85
C ALA A 189 9.51 8.21 -15.88
N GLY A 190 9.53 9.06 -16.92
CA GLY A 190 10.63 9.09 -17.88
C GLY A 190 12.00 9.31 -17.25
N LEU A 191 12.15 10.30 -16.38
CA LEU A 191 13.43 10.54 -15.71
C LEU A 191 13.85 9.36 -14.83
N PHE A 192 12.94 8.84 -14.02
CA PHE A 192 13.30 7.87 -13.00
C PHE A 192 13.54 6.46 -13.52
N PHE A 193 12.83 6.04 -14.58
CA PHE A 193 13.09 4.74 -15.19
C PHE A 193 14.42 4.67 -15.95
N LEU A 194 15.10 5.79 -16.16
CA LEU A 194 16.49 5.81 -16.63
C LEU A 194 17.50 5.41 -15.54
N PHE A 195 17.22 5.66 -14.25
CA PHE A 195 18.19 5.38 -13.18
C PHE A 195 18.65 3.92 -13.12
N PRO A 196 17.78 2.89 -13.22
CA PRO A 196 18.22 1.50 -13.24
C PRO A 196 19.13 1.20 -14.44
N ILE A 197 18.79 1.72 -15.62
CA ILE A 197 19.59 1.55 -16.85
C ILE A 197 20.97 2.17 -16.65
N ILE A 198 21.03 3.40 -16.14
CA ILE A 198 22.28 4.11 -15.82
C ILE A 198 23.06 3.35 -14.75
N PHE A 199 22.40 2.92 -13.68
CA PHE A 199 23.01 2.19 -12.57
C PHE A 199 23.67 0.90 -13.04
N PHE A 200 22.95 0.04 -13.77
CA PHE A 200 23.53 -1.19 -14.31
C PHE A 200 24.63 -0.92 -15.33
N SER A 201 24.48 0.13 -16.14
CA SER A 201 25.52 0.54 -17.08
C SER A 201 26.81 0.94 -16.36
N VAL A 202 26.71 1.77 -15.32
CA VAL A 202 27.85 2.19 -14.48
C VAL A 202 28.42 1.02 -13.68
N LEU A 203 27.57 0.13 -13.16
CA LEU A 203 27.98 -1.07 -12.43
C LEU A 203 28.84 -1.98 -13.31
N PHE A 204 28.36 -2.29 -14.51
CA PHE A 204 29.09 -3.14 -15.45
C PHE A 204 30.34 -2.45 -15.97
N TRP A 205 30.28 -1.16 -16.27
CA TRP A 205 31.46 -0.35 -16.60
C TRP A 205 32.53 -0.44 -15.51
N THR A 206 32.16 -0.20 -14.26
CA THR A 206 33.10 -0.18 -13.12
C THR A 206 33.69 -1.57 -12.87
N ARG A 207 32.87 -2.63 -12.95
CA ARG A 207 33.29 -4.00 -12.65
C ARG A 207 34.11 -4.65 -13.77
N TYR A 208 33.78 -4.36 -15.03
CA TYR A 208 34.33 -5.05 -16.19
C TYR A 208 35.14 -4.15 -17.13
N LYS A 209 35.53 -2.94 -16.70
CA LYS A 209 36.36 -2.01 -17.48
C LYS A 209 37.57 -2.66 -18.17
N LYS A 210 38.20 -3.64 -17.51
CA LYS A 210 39.40 -4.36 -18.00
C LYS A 210 39.09 -5.59 -18.87
N ARG A 211 37.82 -5.94 -19.09
CA ARG A 211 37.36 -7.11 -19.85
C ARG A 211 36.28 -6.69 -20.87
N PRO A 212 36.69 -6.08 -22.01
CA PRO A 212 35.76 -5.45 -22.95
C PRO A 212 34.72 -6.44 -23.53
N ASP A 213 35.10 -7.70 -23.76
CA ASP A 213 34.20 -8.72 -24.32
C ASP A 213 32.94 -8.92 -23.46
N ARG A 214 33.11 -8.97 -22.13
CA ARG A 214 31.99 -9.12 -21.20
C ARG A 214 31.25 -7.80 -20.98
N LEU A 215 31.97 -6.69 -21.01
CA LEU A 215 31.40 -5.36 -20.80
C LEU A 215 30.39 -5.01 -21.89
N HIS A 216 30.75 -5.18 -23.17
CA HIS A 216 29.87 -4.82 -24.28
C HIS A 216 28.61 -5.69 -24.33
N ILE A 217 28.73 -6.98 -24.05
CA ILE A 217 27.57 -7.90 -23.97
C ILE A 217 26.62 -7.46 -22.86
N LEU A 218 27.13 -7.23 -21.65
CA LEU A 218 26.28 -6.84 -20.50
C LEU A 218 25.67 -5.45 -20.68
N LEU A 219 26.42 -4.48 -21.23
CA LEU A 219 25.90 -3.15 -21.55
C LEU A 219 24.85 -3.22 -22.65
N GLY A 220 25.12 -3.94 -23.74
CA GLY A 220 24.15 -4.12 -24.83
C GLY A 220 22.85 -4.74 -24.32
N LEU A 221 22.95 -5.81 -23.53
CA LEU A 221 21.79 -6.46 -22.92
C LEU A 221 21.03 -5.51 -21.98
N THR A 222 21.74 -4.71 -21.18
CA THR A 222 21.12 -3.71 -20.29
C THR A 222 20.38 -2.63 -21.07
N LEU A 223 20.97 -2.11 -22.15
CA LEU A 223 20.36 -1.06 -22.96
C LEU A 223 19.16 -1.59 -23.76
N ILE A 224 19.24 -2.82 -24.29
CA ILE A 224 18.15 -3.45 -25.04
C ILE A 224 16.97 -3.76 -24.11
N ILE A 225 17.21 -4.53 -23.04
CA ILE A 225 16.13 -4.93 -22.12
C ILE A 225 15.61 -3.71 -21.36
N GLY A 226 16.52 -2.88 -20.83
CA GLY A 226 16.16 -1.67 -20.10
C GLY A 226 15.43 -0.67 -21.00
N GLY A 227 15.90 -0.46 -22.22
CA GLY A 227 15.25 0.40 -23.21
C GLY A 227 13.86 -0.10 -23.61
N TRP A 228 13.69 -1.42 -23.77
CA TRP A 228 12.39 -2.02 -24.05
C TRP A 228 11.41 -1.84 -22.88
N VAL A 229 11.83 -2.13 -21.65
CA VAL A 229 11.03 -1.91 -20.43
C VAL A 229 10.68 -0.44 -20.26
N TYR A 230 11.63 0.46 -20.53
CA TYR A 230 11.43 1.91 -20.49
C TYR A 230 10.39 2.38 -21.50
N ALA A 231 10.53 1.95 -22.76
CA ALA A 231 9.59 2.28 -23.83
C ALA A 231 8.18 1.74 -23.54
N GLY A 232 8.08 0.50 -23.05
CA GLY A 232 6.80 -0.12 -22.67
C GLY A 232 6.11 0.60 -21.50
N LEU A 233 6.81 0.79 -20.37
CA LEU A 233 6.18 1.35 -19.16
C LEU A 233 5.91 2.85 -19.22
N VAL A 234 6.77 3.63 -19.89
CA VAL A 234 6.66 5.09 -19.90
C VAL A 234 5.87 5.58 -21.11
N PHE A 235 6.06 4.99 -22.29
CA PHE A 235 5.50 5.49 -23.54
C PHE A 235 4.39 4.59 -24.11
N ASP A 236 4.01 3.51 -23.40
CA ASP A 236 3.10 2.47 -23.89
C ASP A 236 3.52 1.91 -25.27
N ALA A 237 4.82 1.94 -25.54
CA ALA A 237 5.43 1.62 -26.82
C ALA A 237 6.06 0.22 -26.80
N ASP A 238 5.31 -0.77 -26.32
CA ASP A 238 5.73 -2.19 -26.33
C ASP A 238 5.24 -2.91 -27.60
N PRO A 239 6.15 -3.36 -28.49
CA PRO A 239 5.79 -4.12 -29.69
C PRO A 239 5.06 -5.44 -29.39
N PHE A 240 5.27 -6.02 -28.20
CA PHE A 240 4.74 -7.32 -27.81
C PHE A 240 3.55 -7.24 -26.85
N ARG A 241 3.21 -6.04 -26.35
CA ARG A 241 2.17 -5.81 -25.32
C ARG A 241 2.30 -6.73 -24.09
N ILE A 242 3.51 -7.15 -23.75
CA ILE A 242 3.81 -7.94 -22.55
C ILE A 242 3.87 -7.01 -21.33
N ILE A 243 4.33 -5.78 -21.53
CA ILE A 243 4.55 -4.77 -20.50
C ILE A 243 3.42 -3.73 -20.52
N HIS A 244 2.18 -4.20 -20.62
CA HIS A 244 1.00 -3.36 -20.43
C HIS A 244 0.31 -3.78 -19.13
N ILE A 245 0.08 -2.83 -18.22
CA ILE A 245 -0.55 -3.11 -16.94
C ILE A 245 -1.82 -2.27 -16.83
N ASP A 246 -2.96 -2.90 -17.08
CA ASP A 246 -4.25 -2.25 -16.90
C ASP A 246 -4.43 -1.80 -15.43
N PRO A 247 -4.99 -0.61 -15.18
CA PRO A 247 -5.31 -0.19 -13.82
C PRO A 247 -6.34 -1.15 -13.19
N ASN A 248 -5.87 -1.98 -12.27
CA ASN A 248 -6.69 -2.95 -11.55
C ASN A 248 -6.30 -2.97 -10.07
N GLN A 249 -7.26 -3.26 -9.20
CA GLN A 249 -7.07 -3.40 -7.76
C GLN A 249 -5.96 -4.42 -7.43
N LEU A 250 -5.86 -5.51 -8.20
CA LEU A 250 -4.81 -6.52 -8.03
C LEU A 250 -3.42 -5.95 -8.32
N ASN A 251 -3.27 -5.11 -9.33
CA ASN A 251 -1.99 -4.52 -9.69
C ASN A 251 -1.51 -3.54 -8.63
N ILE A 252 -2.43 -2.76 -8.06
CA ILE A 252 -2.17 -1.90 -6.90
C ILE A 252 -1.73 -2.76 -5.71
N PHE A 253 -2.48 -3.81 -5.41
CA PHE A 253 -2.13 -4.71 -4.30
C PHE A 253 -0.73 -5.32 -4.46
N VAL A 254 -0.41 -5.89 -5.62
CA VAL A 254 0.92 -6.49 -5.90
C VAL A 254 2.03 -5.45 -5.78
N ALA A 255 1.80 -4.24 -6.31
CA ALA A 255 2.73 -3.12 -6.19
C ALA A 255 3.01 -2.73 -4.75
N VAL A 256 1.96 -2.58 -3.92
CA VAL A 256 2.08 -2.24 -2.51
C VAL A 256 2.87 -3.33 -1.77
N VAL A 257 2.55 -4.61 -2.00
CA VAL A 257 3.25 -5.75 -1.40
C VAL A 257 4.73 -5.74 -1.78
N PHE A 258 5.02 -5.60 -3.08
CA PHE A 258 6.38 -5.60 -3.59
C PHE A 258 7.21 -4.44 -3.01
N ALA A 259 6.64 -3.24 -2.95
CA ALA A 259 7.30 -2.06 -2.41
C ALA A 259 7.52 -2.14 -0.89
N SER A 260 6.60 -2.77 -0.15
CA SER A 260 6.63 -2.81 1.32
C SER A 260 7.46 -3.96 1.88
N SER A 261 7.55 -5.09 1.16
CA SER A 261 8.25 -6.31 1.60
C SER A 261 9.72 -6.10 1.98
N PRO A 262 10.54 -5.32 1.23
CA PRO A 262 11.93 -5.05 1.61
C PRO A 262 12.08 -4.36 2.97
N GLY A 263 11.13 -3.50 3.34
CA GLY A 263 11.12 -2.83 4.64
C GLY A 263 10.94 -3.83 5.77
N VAL A 264 9.97 -4.73 5.65
CA VAL A 264 9.76 -5.84 6.59
C VAL A 264 11.00 -6.72 6.64
N PHE A 265 11.53 -7.13 5.48
CA PHE A 265 12.72 -7.97 5.37
C PHE A 265 13.87 -7.42 6.22
N ARG A 266 14.15 -6.11 6.14
CA ARG A 266 15.22 -5.46 6.91
C ARG A 266 14.98 -5.54 8.42
N ILE A 267 13.74 -5.33 8.87
CA ILE A 267 13.38 -5.39 10.28
C ILE A 267 13.52 -6.82 10.81
N VAL A 268 12.93 -7.80 10.13
CA VAL A 268 13.03 -9.22 10.51
C VAL A 268 14.48 -9.65 10.55
N ARG A 269 15.27 -9.33 9.51
CA ARG A 269 16.70 -9.62 9.47
C ARG A 269 17.43 -9.03 10.68
N GLY A 270 17.15 -7.77 11.03
CA GLY A 270 17.73 -7.10 12.20
C GLY A 270 17.41 -7.81 13.51
N LEU A 271 16.13 -8.14 13.72
CA LEU A 271 15.67 -8.87 14.91
C LEU A 271 16.30 -10.26 15.01
N VAL A 272 16.40 -10.98 13.90
CA VAL A 272 16.98 -12.32 13.85
C VAL A 272 18.48 -12.28 14.17
N MET A 273 19.21 -11.27 13.68
CA MET A 273 20.63 -11.10 14.01
C MET A 273 20.87 -10.84 15.50
N ASP A 274 19.95 -10.14 16.19
CA ASP A 274 20.01 -9.97 17.65
C ASP A 274 19.64 -11.28 18.37
N ILE A 275 18.48 -11.84 18.06
CA ILE A 275 17.90 -13.00 18.76
C ILE A 275 18.78 -14.25 18.64
N LYS A 276 19.44 -14.45 17.49
CA LYS A 276 20.28 -15.66 17.29
C LYS A 276 21.51 -15.72 18.21
N THR A 277 21.86 -14.63 18.89
CA THR A 277 22.99 -14.57 19.83
C THR A 277 22.61 -14.96 21.25
N ARG A 278 21.33 -15.27 21.51
CA ARG A 278 20.81 -15.60 22.83
C ARG A 278 21.12 -17.05 23.22
N ASP A 279 21.33 -17.30 24.52
CA ASP A 279 21.75 -18.60 25.07
C ASP A 279 20.78 -19.75 24.75
N TYR A 280 19.47 -19.49 24.71
CA TYR A 280 18.48 -20.53 24.38
C TYR A 280 18.60 -21.02 22.93
N VAL A 281 19.04 -20.16 22.01
CA VAL A 281 19.31 -20.55 20.61
C VAL A 281 20.56 -21.41 20.54
N ALA A 282 21.61 -21.06 21.29
CA ALA A 282 22.83 -21.88 21.38
C ALA A 282 22.51 -23.25 21.99
N ALA A 283 21.69 -23.32 23.03
CA ALA A 283 21.23 -24.57 23.61
C ALA A 283 20.48 -25.45 22.59
N ALA A 284 19.55 -24.88 21.82
CA ALA A 284 18.85 -25.58 20.74
C ALA A 284 19.82 -26.15 19.68
N GLN A 285 20.86 -25.40 19.31
CA GLN A 285 21.91 -25.89 18.39
C GLN A 285 22.70 -27.05 18.99
N THR A 286 23.02 -27.01 20.28
CA THR A 286 23.73 -28.13 20.95
C THR A 286 22.87 -29.40 21.06
N ARG A 287 21.54 -29.27 21.09
CA ARG A 287 20.61 -30.41 20.99
C ARG A 287 20.57 -31.02 19.59
N GLY A 288 21.20 -30.39 18.59
CA GLY A 288 21.22 -30.87 17.21
C GLY A 288 19.94 -30.55 16.43
N GLU A 289 19.18 -29.53 16.85
CA GLU A 289 17.95 -29.15 16.16
C GLU A 289 18.23 -28.57 14.77
N SER A 290 17.30 -28.82 13.84
CA SER A 290 17.44 -28.32 12.48
C SER A 290 17.39 -26.78 12.43
N PRO A 291 18.13 -26.13 11.51
CA PRO A 291 18.08 -24.68 11.31
C PRO A 291 16.66 -24.13 11.10
N TRP A 292 15.81 -24.87 10.39
CA TRP A 292 14.42 -24.49 10.15
C TRP A 292 13.60 -24.50 11.44
N TYR A 293 13.81 -25.51 12.29
CA TYR A 293 13.19 -25.58 13.60
C TYR A 293 13.60 -24.39 14.47
N ILE A 294 14.89 -24.09 14.54
CA ILE A 294 15.42 -22.96 15.32
C ILE A 294 14.82 -21.64 14.80
N MET A 295 14.80 -21.42 13.49
CA MET A 295 14.24 -20.20 12.90
C MET A 295 12.74 -20.02 13.21
N LEU A 296 11.93 -21.06 13.05
CA LEU A 296 10.47 -20.95 13.21
C LEU A 296 9.97 -21.08 14.64
N TRP A 297 10.65 -21.87 15.48
CA TRP A 297 10.17 -22.22 16.82
C TRP A 297 10.96 -21.54 17.95
N GLU A 298 12.24 -21.22 17.73
CA GLU A 298 13.06 -20.52 18.75
C GLU A 298 13.18 -19.02 18.45
N ILE A 299 13.35 -18.61 17.19
CA ILE A 299 13.60 -17.20 16.84
C ILE A 299 12.30 -16.43 16.57
N LEU A 300 11.48 -16.89 15.62
CA LEU A 300 10.29 -16.16 15.18
C LEU A 300 9.28 -15.86 16.32
N PRO A 301 8.98 -16.78 17.26
CA PRO A 301 8.07 -16.51 18.37
C PRO A 301 8.60 -15.44 19.33
N ASN A 302 9.92 -15.30 19.44
CA ASN A 302 10.55 -14.25 20.24
C ASN A 302 10.60 -12.90 19.50
N ALA A 303 10.55 -12.90 18.17
CA ALA A 303 10.42 -11.69 17.36
C ALA A 303 8.97 -11.16 17.25
N ARG A 304 7.96 -11.92 17.71
CA ARG A 304 6.53 -11.59 17.51
C ARG A 304 6.13 -10.22 18.05
N GLY A 305 6.67 -9.80 19.19
CA GLY A 305 6.30 -8.55 19.84
C GLY A 305 6.62 -7.34 18.95
N PRO A 306 7.91 -7.13 18.59
CA PRO A 306 8.29 -6.11 17.63
C PRO A 306 7.59 -6.21 16.27
N LEU A 307 7.38 -7.43 15.75
CA LEU A 307 6.71 -7.63 14.46
C LEU A 307 5.23 -7.24 14.48
N ILE A 308 4.51 -7.48 15.57
CA ILE A 308 3.12 -7.04 15.73
C ILE A 308 3.04 -5.51 15.76
N VAL A 309 3.99 -4.85 16.43
CA VAL A 309 4.05 -3.37 16.46
C VAL A 309 4.32 -2.81 15.07
N ASP A 310 5.30 -3.35 14.34
CA ASP A 310 5.59 -2.95 12.96
C ASP A 310 4.39 -3.20 12.03
N ALA A 311 3.68 -4.34 12.18
CA ALA A 311 2.46 -4.62 11.45
C ALA A 311 1.38 -3.54 11.67
N CYS A 312 1.16 -3.13 12.92
CA CYS A 312 0.17 -2.11 13.26
C CYS A 312 0.52 -0.74 12.65
N LEU A 313 1.80 -0.35 12.68
CA LEU A 313 2.26 0.89 12.06
C LEU A 313 2.07 0.83 10.54
N ARG A 314 2.43 -0.29 9.91
CA ARG A 314 2.31 -0.48 8.45
C ARG A 314 0.89 -0.37 7.95
N ILE A 315 -0.07 -0.99 8.64
CA ILE A 315 -1.49 -0.89 8.26
C ILE A 315 -1.93 0.59 8.16
N GLY A 316 -1.34 1.48 8.95
CA GLY A 316 -1.68 2.90 8.95
C GLY A 316 -1.12 3.73 7.80
N TYR A 317 -0.01 3.31 7.17
CA TYR A 317 0.64 4.07 6.09
C TYR A 317 0.78 3.31 4.76
N THR A 318 0.26 2.08 4.70
CA THR A 318 0.18 1.23 3.51
C THR A 318 -1.11 1.50 2.75
#